data_AF-A0AA41X8Q5-F1
#
_entry.id   AF-A0AA41X8Q5-F1
#
_cell.length_a   1.000
_cell.length_b   1.000
_cell.length_c   1.000
_cell.angle_alpha   90.00
_cell.angle_beta   90.00
_cell.angle_gamma   90.00
#
_symmetry.space_group_name_H-M   'P 1'
#
loop_
_entity.id
_entity.type
_entity.pdbx_description
1 polymer ?
#
loop_
_entity_poly.entity_id
_entity_poly.type
_entity_poly.pdbx_seq_one_letter_code
_entity_poly.pdbx_strand_id
1 'polypeptide(L)'
;MRTNPCPLSFCPPLRRLQQEHEVLQQHLLSILQAGDHISLQVSYEEDLLPLRRQVKAFSQALFAHFHREETLLYPLLAKQLQTKYGPIAVIEFEHEQIRFHLRTFLAHTEQMAGQLPRAEVKSLLYHLTEACDIMAGHFEKEESLLYPLAEKLLDTQDKHSLAKTMDVS
;
A
#
# COMPACT_ATOMS: atom_id res chain seq x y z
N MET A 1 25.22 -30.66 -12.95
CA MET A 1 23.83 -30.22 -13.23
C MET A 1 23.57 -28.99 -12.38
N ARG A 2 23.22 -27.87 -13.03
CA ARG A 2 22.88 -26.63 -12.33
C ARG A 2 21.55 -26.86 -11.62
N THR A 3 21.53 -26.77 -10.30
CA THR A 3 20.29 -26.71 -9.52
C THR A 3 19.59 -25.43 -9.91
N ASN A 4 18.44 -25.52 -10.59
CA ASN A 4 17.53 -24.38 -10.68
C ASN A 4 17.23 -23.93 -9.25
N PRO A 5 17.36 -22.64 -8.90
CA PRO A 5 16.92 -22.15 -7.61
C PRO A 5 15.42 -22.48 -7.49
N CYS A 6 15.03 -23.10 -6.38
CA CYS A 6 13.63 -23.16 -5.99
C CYS A 6 13.07 -21.72 -6.05
N PRO A 7 11.88 -21.47 -6.65
CA PRO A 7 11.27 -20.14 -6.53
C PRO A 7 11.27 -19.79 -5.04
N LEU A 8 11.91 -18.67 -4.68
CA LEU A 8 12.20 -18.29 -3.31
C LEU A 8 10.93 -18.43 -2.48
N SER A 9 10.84 -19.49 -1.69
CA SER A 9 9.73 -19.66 -0.77
C SER A 9 10.00 -18.74 0.41
N PHE A 10 9.36 -17.57 0.40
CA PHE A 10 9.46 -16.61 1.49
C PHE A 10 9.12 -17.27 2.83
N CYS A 11 9.86 -16.87 3.87
CA CYS A 11 9.55 -17.23 5.24
C CYS A 11 8.14 -16.73 5.62
N PRO A 12 7.49 -17.34 6.63
CA PRO A 12 6.11 -17.02 6.99
C PRO A 12 5.76 -15.52 7.11
N PRO A 13 6.57 -14.66 7.78
CA PRO A 13 6.22 -13.25 7.89
C PRO A 13 6.27 -12.50 6.55
N LEU A 14 7.25 -12.77 5.68
CA LEU A 14 7.34 -12.15 4.36
C LEU A 14 6.20 -12.62 3.44
N ARG A 15 5.83 -13.91 3.54
CA ARG A 15 4.66 -14.44 2.83
C ARG A 15 3.36 -13.77 3.26
N ARG A 16 3.22 -13.47 4.56
CA ARG A 16 2.06 -12.75 5.08
C ARG A 16 1.95 -11.35 4.46
N LEU A 17 3.06 -10.60 4.40
CA LEU A 17 3.07 -9.27 3.75
C LEU A 17 2.67 -9.36 2.27
N GLN A 18 3.22 -10.34 1.54
CA GLN A 18 2.81 -10.60 0.15
C GLN A 18 1.31 -10.94 0.02
N GLN A 19 0.75 -11.74 0.93
CA GLN A 19 -0.69 -12.05 0.92
C GLN A 19 -1.55 -10.83 1.23
N GLU A 20 -1.07 -9.90 2.07
CA GLU A 20 -1.74 -8.62 2.30
C GLU A 20 -1.81 -7.81 0.98
N HIS A 21 -0.78 -7.84 0.12
CA HIS A 21 -0.82 -7.21 -1.20
C HIS A 21 -1.91 -7.76 -2.10
N GLU A 22 -2.10 -9.08 -2.16
CA GLU A 22 -3.14 -9.68 -3.01
C GLU A 22 -4.53 -9.11 -2.69
N VAL A 23 -4.84 -8.94 -1.39
CA VAL A 23 -6.10 -8.35 -0.92
C VAL A 23 -6.15 -6.85 -1.25
N LEU A 24 -5.06 -6.13 -1.01
CA LEU A 24 -4.98 -4.68 -1.27
C LEU A 24 -5.11 -4.37 -2.77
N GLN A 25 -4.50 -5.16 -3.65
CA GLN A 25 -4.61 -5.01 -5.10
C GLN A 25 -6.05 -5.23 -5.59
N GLN A 26 -6.77 -6.21 -5.05
CA GLN A 26 -8.18 -6.43 -5.37
C GLN A 26 -9.05 -5.22 -4.97
N HIS A 27 -8.81 -4.67 -3.78
CA HIS A 27 -9.52 -3.46 -3.33
C HIS A 27 -9.16 -2.24 -4.19
N LEU A 28 -7.89 -2.10 -4.59
CA LEU A 28 -7.43 -1.01 -5.44
C LEU A 28 -8.12 -1.04 -6.81
N LEU A 29 -8.23 -2.22 -7.42
CA LEU A 29 -8.96 -2.40 -8.68
C LEU A 29 -10.44 -2.00 -8.56
N SER A 30 -11.09 -2.35 -7.44
CA SER A 30 -12.48 -1.95 -7.17
C SER A 30 -12.62 -0.42 -7.04
N ILE A 31 -11.68 0.24 -6.36
CA ILE A 31 -11.66 1.70 -6.20
C ILE A 31 -11.46 2.40 -7.56
N LEU A 32 -10.54 1.91 -8.39
CA LEU A 32 -10.30 2.43 -9.73
C LEU A 32 -11.55 2.32 -10.60
N GLN A 33 -12.18 1.14 -10.62
CA GLN A 33 -13.44 0.94 -11.34
C GLN A 33 -14.52 1.90 -10.85
N ALA A 34 -14.69 2.06 -9.53
CA ALA A 34 -15.68 2.99 -8.98
C ALA A 34 -15.37 4.45 -9.37
N GLY A 35 -14.10 4.86 -9.38
CA GLY A 35 -13.66 6.18 -9.81
C GLY A 35 -13.95 6.47 -11.29
N ASP A 36 -13.75 5.49 -12.18
CA ASP A 36 -14.01 5.62 -13.62
C ASP A 36 -15.50 5.79 -13.95
N HIS A 37 -16.39 5.31 -13.09
CA HIS A 37 -17.84 5.43 -13.26
C HIS A 37 -18.40 6.77 -12.77
N ILE A 38 -17.59 7.61 -12.10
CA ILE A 38 -18.02 8.92 -11.66
C ILE A 38 -18.20 9.85 -12.87
N SER A 39 -19.45 10.19 -13.15
CA SER A 39 -19.84 10.97 -14.31
C SER A 39 -19.53 12.47 -14.18
N LEU A 40 -19.90 13.28 -15.18
CA LEU A 40 -19.73 14.74 -15.14
C LEU A 40 -20.77 15.46 -14.26
N GLN A 41 -21.88 14.80 -13.91
CA GLN A 41 -22.85 15.28 -12.93
C GLN A 41 -22.78 14.35 -11.72
N VAL A 42 -22.11 14.81 -10.66
CA VAL A 42 -21.83 14.00 -9.48
C VAL A 42 -22.75 14.41 -8.35
N SER A 43 -23.53 13.46 -7.89
CA SER A 43 -24.24 13.52 -6.61
C SER A 43 -23.29 13.02 -5.53
N TYR A 44 -23.04 13.83 -4.50
CA TYR A 44 -22.19 13.39 -3.41
C TYR A 44 -22.71 12.10 -2.78
N GLU A 45 -24.02 12.03 -2.51
CA GLU A 45 -24.64 10.93 -1.78
C GLU A 45 -24.67 9.64 -2.59
N GLU A 46 -24.89 9.73 -3.89
CA GLU A 46 -25.06 8.57 -4.78
C GLU A 46 -23.72 8.06 -5.34
N ASP A 47 -22.80 8.97 -5.69
CA ASP A 47 -21.57 8.61 -6.39
C ASP A 47 -20.36 8.64 -5.44
N LEU A 48 -20.15 9.75 -4.75
CA LEU A 48 -18.87 10.02 -4.07
C LEU A 48 -18.82 9.42 -2.66
N LEU A 49 -19.93 9.37 -1.94
CA LEU A 49 -20.01 8.82 -0.58
C LEU A 49 -19.74 7.31 -0.55
N PRO A 50 -20.24 6.47 -1.48
CA PRO A 50 -19.84 5.08 -1.58
C PRO A 50 -18.33 4.92 -1.84
N LEU A 51 -17.78 5.67 -2.82
CA LEU A 51 -16.34 5.65 -3.12
C LEU A 51 -15.52 6.06 -1.89
N ARG A 52 -15.94 7.12 -1.19
CA ARG A 52 -15.32 7.57 0.05
C ARG A 52 -15.23 6.46 1.10
N ARG A 53 -16.31 5.70 1.29
CA ARG A 53 -16.35 4.60 2.26
C ARG A 53 -15.37 3.49 1.87
N GLN A 54 -15.31 3.14 0.58
CA GLN A 54 -14.36 2.16 0.07
C GLN A 54 -12.91 2.62 0.28
N VAL A 55 -12.57 3.85 -0.11
CA VAL A 55 -11.24 4.43 0.06
C VAL A 55 -10.85 4.50 1.53
N LYS A 56 -11.79 4.82 2.43
CA LYS A 56 -11.53 4.84 3.88
C LYS A 56 -11.17 3.46 4.42
N ALA A 57 -11.94 2.43 4.06
CA ALA A 57 -11.68 1.05 4.49
C ALA A 57 -10.35 0.53 3.91
N PHE A 58 -10.10 0.80 2.63
CA PHE A 58 -8.82 0.48 1.98
C PHE A 58 -7.64 1.17 2.67
N SER A 59 -7.73 2.47 2.94
CA SER A 59 -6.67 3.23 3.61
C SER A 59 -6.34 2.68 4.99
N GLN A 60 -7.35 2.21 5.75
CA GLN A 60 -7.12 1.59 7.05
C GLN A 60 -6.29 0.30 6.93
N ALA A 61 -6.65 -0.58 5.98
CA ALA A 61 -5.90 -1.81 5.73
C ALA A 61 -4.47 -1.52 5.24
N LEU A 62 -4.33 -0.62 4.26
CA LEU A 62 -3.05 -0.23 3.68
C LEU A 62 -2.12 0.41 4.71
N PHE A 63 -2.62 1.30 5.57
CA PHE A 63 -1.77 1.95 6.56
C PHE A 63 -1.35 0.99 7.68
N ALA A 64 -2.17 -0.01 8.01
CA ALA A 64 -1.77 -1.08 8.91
C ALA A 64 -0.66 -1.94 8.30
N HIS A 65 -0.75 -2.22 7.00
CA HIS A 65 0.30 -2.90 6.24
C HIS A 65 1.62 -2.10 6.26
N PHE A 66 1.61 -0.84 5.82
CA PHE A 66 2.79 0.03 5.87
C PHE A 66 3.39 0.12 7.27
N HIS A 67 2.55 0.18 8.31
CA HIS A 67 3.02 0.22 9.69
C HIS A 67 3.81 -1.02 10.08
N ARG A 68 3.37 -2.22 9.66
CA ARG A 68 4.11 -3.47 9.92
C ARG A 68 5.47 -3.44 9.23
N GLU A 69 5.52 -2.97 8.00
CA GLU A 69 6.78 -2.90 7.27
C GLU A 69 7.75 -1.88 7.90
N GLU A 70 7.29 -0.65 8.13
CA GLU A 70 8.10 0.45 8.66
C GLU A 70 8.58 0.21 10.09
N THR A 71 7.80 -0.47 10.92
CA THR A 71 8.15 -0.69 12.33
C THR A 71 8.79 -2.05 12.61
N LEU A 72 8.57 -3.05 11.76
CA LEU A 72 9.04 -4.41 12.00
C LEU A 72 10.08 -4.86 10.95
N LEU A 73 9.78 -4.74 9.66
CA LEU A 73 10.66 -5.27 8.60
C LEU A 73 11.83 -4.33 8.30
N TYR A 74 11.56 -3.05 8.01
CA TYR A 74 12.57 -2.09 7.57
C TYR A 74 13.67 -1.85 8.61
N PRO A 75 13.39 -1.80 9.92
CA PRO A 75 14.45 -1.68 10.93
C PRO A 75 15.42 -2.86 10.93
N LEU A 76 14.93 -4.08 10.70
CA LEU A 76 15.77 -5.27 10.60
C LEU A 76 16.66 -5.20 9.34
N LEU A 77 16.09 -4.80 8.20
CA LEU A 77 16.85 -4.66 6.96
C LEU A 77 17.90 -3.54 7.03
N ALA A 78 17.54 -2.38 7.58
CA ALA A 78 18.47 -1.26 7.74
C ALA A 78 19.65 -1.65 8.64
N LYS A 79 19.41 -2.44 9.69
CA LYS A 79 20.47 -3.00 10.55
C LYS A 79 21.41 -3.91 9.76
N GLN A 80 20.89 -4.82 8.94
CA GLN A 80 21.71 -5.74 8.15
C GLN A 80 22.48 -5.03 7.03
N LEU A 81 21.89 -4.01 6.41
CA LEU A 81 22.50 -3.22 5.33
C LEU A 81 23.51 -2.18 5.84
N GLN A 82 23.50 -1.86 7.14
CA GLN A 82 24.29 -0.76 7.75
C GLN A 82 24.07 0.60 7.06
N THR A 83 22.93 0.78 6.40
CA THR A 83 22.54 2.01 5.74
C THR A 83 21.03 2.19 5.79
N LYS A 84 20.60 3.45 5.86
CA LYS A 84 19.20 3.85 5.63
C LYS A 84 18.96 4.29 4.18
N TYR A 85 20.02 4.52 3.43
CA TYR A 85 19.97 4.92 2.02
C TYR A 85 19.92 3.69 1.13
N GLY A 86 19.00 3.66 0.17
CA GLY A 86 18.84 2.54 -0.75
C GLY A 86 17.36 2.29 -1.09
N PRO A 87 17.00 1.06 -1.50
CA PRO A 87 15.63 0.70 -1.87
C PRO A 87 14.60 1.04 -0.78
N ILE A 88 14.95 0.89 0.50
CA ILE A 88 14.04 1.18 1.63
C ILE A 88 13.58 2.65 1.64
N ALA A 89 14.50 3.62 1.44
CA ALA A 89 14.15 5.03 1.46
C ALA A 89 13.20 5.43 0.32
N VAL A 90 13.30 4.77 -0.84
CA VAL A 90 12.38 4.99 -1.96
C VAL A 90 11.00 4.48 -1.62
N ILE A 91 10.91 3.29 -1.02
CA ILE A 91 9.66 2.66 -0.58
C ILE A 91 8.97 3.48 0.53
N GLU A 92 9.73 3.94 1.54
CA GLU A 92 9.20 4.82 2.59
C GLU A 92 8.66 6.14 2.02
N PHE A 93 9.37 6.75 1.05
CA PHE A 93 8.89 7.96 0.37
C PHE A 93 7.61 7.71 -0.44
N GLU A 94 7.47 6.54 -1.06
CA GLU A 94 6.24 6.13 -1.72
C GLU A 94 5.08 5.97 -0.73
N HIS A 95 5.31 5.38 0.44
CA HIS A 95 4.29 5.33 1.50
C HIS A 95 3.80 6.71 1.91
N GLU A 96 4.71 7.68 2.06
CA GLU A 96 4.36 9.06 2.41
C GLU A 96 3.48 9.72 1.33
N GLN A 97 3.85 9.56 0.06
CA GLN A 97 3.05 10.10 -1.06
C GLN A 97 1.67 9.46 -1.12
N ILE A 98 1.59 8.12 -1.04
CA ILE A 98 0.30 7.41 -1.04
C ILE A 98 -0.59 7.88 0.13
N ARG A 99 -0.03 8.00 1.34
CA ARG A 99 -0.76 8.56 2.49
C ARG A 99 -1.24 9.97 2.24
N PHE A 100 -0.40 10.82 1.66
CA PHE A 100 -0.77 12.20 1.34
C PHE A 100 -1.99 12.25 0.42
N HIS A 101 -1.95 11.53 -0.70
CA HIS A 101 -3.05 11.52 -1.66
C HIS A 101 -4.34 10.96 -1.07
N LEU A 102 -4.28 9.81 -0.39
CA LEU A 102 -5.47 9.19 0.22
C LEU A 102 -6.08 10.06 1.33
N ARG A 103 -5.24 10.66 2.20
CA ARG A 103 -5.72 11.58 3.24
C ARG A 103 -6.32 12.84 2.65
N THR A 104 -5.75 13.37 1.58
CA THR A 104 -6.27 14.58 0.92
C THR A 104 -7.65 14.31 0.33
N PHE A 105 -7.81 13.20 -0.39
CA PHE A 105 -9.11 12.76 -0.87
C PHE A 105 -10.13 12.59 0.28
N LEU A 106 -9.73 11.91 1.37
CA LEU A 106 -10.62 11.68 2.50
C LEU A 106 -10.97 12.95 3.27
N ALA A 107 -10.07 13.94 3.36
CA ALA A 107 -10.33 15.20 4.04
C ALA A 107 -11.25 16.10 3.20
N HIS A 108 -10.99 16.23 1.91
CA HIS A 108 -11.83 17.04 1.02
C HIS A 108 -13.26 16.49 0.93
N THR A 109 -13.41 15.16 0.80
CA THR A 109 -14.74 14.54 0.72
C THR A 109 -15.54 14.58 2.03
N GLU A 110 -14.93 14.87 3.17
CA GLU A 110 -15.62 14.87 4.47
C GLU A 110 -16.64 16.00 4.61
N GLN A 111 -16.36 17.15 3.97
CA GLN A 111 -17.16 18.37 4.10
C GLN A 111 -18.11 18.60 2.92
N MET A 112 -18.18 17.66 1.97
CA MET A 112 -18.99 17.77 0.76
C MET A 112 -20.42 17.27 0.96
N ALA A 113 -21.36 17.84 0.22
CA ALA A 113 -22.76 17.42 0.18
C ALA A 113 -23.45 17.90 -1.11
N GLY A 114 -24.50 17.20 -1.55
CA GLY A 114 -25.31 17.58 -2.70
C GLY A 114 -24.54 17.53 -4.04
N GLN A 115 -24.92 18.42 -4.97
CA GLN A 115 -24.31 18.47 -6.30
C GLN A 115 -22.94 19.14 -6.25
N LEU A 116 -21.94 18.46 -6.83
CA LEU A 116 -20.56 18.91 -6.75
C LEU A 116 -20.09 19.60 -8.05
N PRO A 117 -19.34 20.71 -7.96
CA PRO A 117 -18.70 21.30 -9.11
C PRO A 117 -17.74 20.31 -9.79
N ARG A 118 -17.79 20.22 -11.12
CA ARG A 118 -16.91 19.34 -11.91
C ARG A 118 -15.42 19.53 -11.59
N ALA A 119 -15.00 20.75 -11.31
CA ALA A 119 -13.61 21.05 -10.97
C ALA A 119 -13.17 20.39 -9.65
N GLU A 120 -14.05 20.37 -8.64
CA GLU A 120 -13.79 19.74 -7.35
C GLU A 120 -13.71 18.22 -7.51
N VAL A 121 -14.66 17.63 -8.23
CA VAL A 121 -14.65 16.18 -8.54
C VAL A 121 -13.35 15.78 -9.25
N LYS A 122 -12.92 16.54 -10.26
CA LYS A 122 -11.65 16.26 -10.97
C LYS A 122 -10.44 16.30 -10.03
N SER A 123 -10.39 17.29 -9.13
CA SER A 123 -9.31 17.40 -8.14
C SER A 123 -9.28 16.19 -7.19
N LEU A 124 -10.45 15.69 -6.78
CA LEU A 124 -10.56 14.50 -5.94
C LEU A 124 -10.09 13.24 -6.65
N LEU A 125 -10.57 13.03 -7.89
CA LEU A 125 -10.19 11.89 -8.71
C LEU A 125 -8.69 11.91 -9.02
N TYR A 126 -8.10 13.09 -9.23
CA TYR A 126 -6.65 13.24 -9.37
C TYR A 126 -5.89 12.63 -8.20
N HIS A 127 -6.27 12.95 -6.95
CA HIS A 127 -5.59 12.34 -5.79
C HIS A 127 -5.73 10.81 -5.75
N LEU A 128 -6.89 10.27 -6.11
CA LEU A 128 -7.05 8.82 -6.17
C LEU A 128 -6.18 8.20 -7.27
N THR A 129 -6.18 8.77 -8.47
CA THR A 129 -5.36 8.30 -9.59
C THR A 129 -3.88 8.28 -9.23
N GLU A 130 -3.35 9.38 -8.68
CA GLU A 130 -1.93 9.45 -8.28
C GLU A 130 -1.57 8.40 -7.22
N ALA A 131 -2.44 8.19 -6.21
CA ALA A 131 -2.21 7.13 -5.23
C ALA A 131 -2.17 5.74 -5.89
N CYS A 132 -3.09 5.47 -6.83
CA CYS A 132 -3.15 4.20 -7.55
C CYS A 132 -1.93 3.98 -8.44
N ASP A 133 -1.48 5.01 -9.15
CA ASP A 133 -0.33 4.93 -10.04
C ASP A 133 0.97 4.64 -9.27
N ILE A 134 1.15 5.25 -8.10
CA ILE A 134 2.29 4.95 -7.22
C ILE A 134 2.20 3.49 -6.73
N MET A 135 1.03 3.07 -6.24
CA MET A 135 0.83 1.71 -5.71
C MET A 135 1.04 0.61 -6.76
N ALA A 136 0.71 0.87 -8.03
CA ALA A 136 0.88 -0.09 -9.12
C ALA A 136 2.35 -0.53 -9.28
N GLY A 137 3.30 0.38 -9.06
CA GLY A 137 4.74 0.06 -9.09
C GLY A 137 5.32 -0.29 -7.71
N HIS A 138 4.66 0.10 -6.63
CA HIS A 138 5.13 -0.06 -5.26
C HIS A 138 5.22 -1.54 -4.84
N PHE A 139 4.11 -2.27 -4.92
CA PHE A 139 4.04 -3.67 -4.52
C PHE A 139 5.01 -4.55 -5.32
N GLU A 140 5.19 -4.26 -6.62
CA GLU A 140 6.15 -4.99 -7.46
C GLU A 140 7.59 -4.79 -6.98
N LYS A 141 7.98 -3.58 -6.56
CA LYS A 141 9.34 -3.34 -6.02
C LYS A 141 9.55 -4.13 -4.74
N GLU A 142 8.55 -4.22 -3.89
CA GLU A 142 8.64 -4.98 -2.65
C GLU A 142 8.77 -6.47 -2.93
N GLU A 143 7.87 -7.03 -3.76
CA GLU A 143 7.84 -8.47 -4.03
C GLU A 143 9.01 -8.97 -4.89
N SER A 144 9.47 -8.18 -5.86
CA SER A 144 10.55 -8.57 -6.78
C SER A 144 11.94 -8.21 -6.29
N LEU A 145 12.08 -7.21 -5.41
CA LEU A 145 13.38 -6.73 -4.92
C LEU A 145 13.51 -6.82 -3.41
N LEU A 146 12.61 -6.19 -2.65
CA LEU A 146 12.80 -6.00 -1.20
C LEU A 146 12.61 -7.29 -0.40
N TYR A 147 11.55 -8.05 -0.66
CA TYR A 147 11.27 -9.31 0.03
C TYR A 147 12.30 -10.40 -0.31
N PRO A 148 12.75 -10.57 -1.57
CA PRO A 148 13.89 -11.45 -1.88
C PRO A 148 15.17 -11.04 -1.18
N LEU A 149 15.44 -9.74 -1.07
CA LEU A 149 16.59 -9.22 -0.32
C LEU A 149 16.45 -9.54 1.17
N ALA A 150 15.26 -9.35 1.74
CA ALA A 150 14.96 -9.67 3.13
C ALA A 150 15.11 -11.16 3.43
N GLU A 151 14.62 -12.02 2.55
CA GLU A 151 14.73 -13.47 2.70
C GLU A 151 16.21 -13.92 2.73
N LYS A 152 17.07 -13.23 1.98
CA LYS A 152 18.52 -13.50 1.93
C LYS A 152 19.30 -12.91 3.11
N LEU A 153 18.94 -11.72 3.58
CA LEU A 153 19.71 -11.00 4.60
C LEU A 153 19.31 -11.36 6.03
N LEU A 154 18.02 -11.61 6.28
CA LEU A 154 17.53 -11.90 7.63
C LEU A 154 17.89 -13.32 8.03
N ASP A 155 18.49 -13.46 9.21
CA ASP A 155 18.79 -14.77 9.79
C ASP A 155 17.54 -15.41 10.42
N THR A 156 17.68 -16.64 10.93
CA THR A 156 16.58 -17.38 11.56
C THR A 156 16.00 -16.64 12.78
N GLN A 157 16.84 -15.93 13.55
CA GLN A 157 16.40 -15.21 14.75
C GLN A 157 15.59 -13.95 14.36
N ASP A 158 16.05 -13.21 13.36
CA ASP A 158 15.33 -12.07 12.80
C ASP A 158 13.97 -12.50 12.26
N LYS A 159 13.91 -13.57 11.45
CA LYS A 159 12.67 -14.12 10.89
C LYS A 159 11.69 -14.59 11.97
N HIS A 160 12.19 -15.25 13.02
CA HIS A 160 11.36 -15.67 14.16
C HIS A 160 10.83 -14.48 14.97
N SER A 161 11.66 -13.45 15.17
CA SER A 161 11.27 -12.23 15.89
C SER A 161 10.20 -11.44 15.13
N LEU A 162 10.34 -11.36 13.80
CA LEU A 162 9.37 -10.74 12.91
C LEU A 162 8.02 -11.48 12.98
N ALA A 163 8.03 -12.81 12.80
CA ALA A 163 6.83 -13.63 12.87
C ALA A 163 6.09 -13.46 14.20
N LYS A 164 6.82 -13.56 15.33
CA LYS A 164 6.24 -13.41 16.66
C LYS A 164 5.57 -12.06 16.84
N THR A 165 6.17 -10.98 16.38
CA THR A 165 5.62 -9.62 16.58
C THR A 165 4.37 -9.38 15.73
N MET A 166 4.35 -9.91 14.51
CA MET A 166 3.20 -9.80 13.60
C MET A 166 1.95 -10.54 14.12
N ASP A 167 2.11 -11.59 14.92
CA ASP A 167 0.97 -12.35 15.49
C ASP A 167 0.29 -11.64 16.67
N VAL A 168 0.94 -10.66 17.29
CA VAL A 168 0.42 -9.89 18.43
C VAL A 168 -0.15 -8.52 18.01
N SER A 169 -0.02 -8.16 16.73
CA SER A 169 -0.33 -6.83 16.16
C SER A 169 -1.48 -6.88 15.16
#